data_AF-A0A8V0XAH5-F1
#
_entry.id   AF-A0A8V0XAH5-F1
#
_cell.length_a   1.000
_cell.length_b   1.000
_cell.length_c   1.000
_cell.angle_alpha   90.00
_cell.angle_beta   90.00
_cell.angle_gamma   90.00
#
_symmetry.space_group_name_H-M   'P 1'
#
loop_
_entity.id
_entity.type
_entity.pdbx_description
1 polymer ?
#
loop_
_entity_poly.entity_id
_entity_poly.type
_entity_poly.pdbx_seq_one_letter_code
_entity_poly.pdbx_strand_id
1 'polypeptide(L)'
;MRGQLVRGSVAAVSGGRWGCVIVVPAWGRSGSPGRALHRRLWREGMLAFAIVPRAVSAPGLARAVAVLSVTVVLSPPTRCVLRRSPPLSNFSAAHWSHLHPIDMFDSCNAKNFYHNKALTSPYPRSRVERTHVPADKVDWLAEWKDYQPVEYTAMSILSGPQWADPQVSDKSFSPKFNERDGEVERTSWNGLYVVENGRPRNPAGRTGLTGRGLLGRWGPNHAADPVVTRWKRDRSGNKIAHPVTGKNILQFVAIKRRDCGEWAIPGGMVDPGEKISATLKREFGEEALNSLQKSPEEKAELEKQLQRLFSQEHFVVYRGYVDDPRNTDNAWMETEAVNYHDETGETMDNLPLEAGDDAGMVKWVDISEKLKLYANHSYFIKLVTEKRGAHWSEGPGPECPE
;
A
#
# COMPACT_ATOMS: atom_id res chain seq x y z
N MET A 1 59.05 14.10 -23.96
CA MET A 1 60.03 13.76 -22.89
C MET A 1 59.72 14.61 -21.66
N ARG A 2 59.97 14.09 -20.45
CA ARG A 2 60.22 14.74 -19.12
C ARG A 2 59.57 16.12 -18.83
N GLY A 3 58.91 16.34 -17.70
CA GLY A 3 58.75 15.47 -16.52
C GLY A 3 57.82 16.05 -15.44
N GLN A 4 57.58 15.27 -14.40
CA GLN A 4 56.67 15.58 -13.28
C GLN A 4 57.28 16.58 -12.29
N LEU A 5 56.42 17.24 -11.50
CA LEU A 5 56.70 17.49 -10.08
C LEU A 5 55.42 17.31 -9.25
N VAL A 6 55.51 16.57 -8.14
CA VAL A 6 54.43 16.37 -7.17
C VAL A 6 54.98 16.58 -5.75
N ARG A 7 54.28 17.39 -4.96
CA ARG A 7 54.27 17.56 -3.48
C ARG A 7 53.32 18.73 -3.20
N GLY A 8 52.54 18.82 -2.12
CA GLY A 8 52.31 17.94 -0.98
C GLY A 8 51.52 18.73 0.07
N SER A 9 50.47 18.16 0.66
CA SER A 9 49.42 18.91 1.39
C SER A 9 49.81 19.38 2.80
N VAL A 10 49.23 20.50 3.25
CA VAL A 10 48.96 20.81 4.67
C VAL A 10 47.56 21.45 4.79
N ALA A 11 46.83 21.16 5.86
CA ALA A 11 45.43 21.53 6.05
C ALA A 11 45.22 22.73 7.00
N ALA A 12 44.10 23.43 6.84
CA ALA A 12 43.46 24.24 7.88
C ALA A 12 41.93 24.28 7.64
N VAL A 13 41.14 24.45 8.71
CA VAL A 13 39.70 24.16 8.75
C VAL A 13 38.86 25.42 9.03
N SER A 14 37.59 25.36 8.64
CA SER A 14 36.42 26.15 9.08
C SER A 14 36.05 27.45 8.34
N GLY A 15 34.73 27.65 8.20
CA GLY A 15 34.11 28.97 8.19
C GLY A 15 33.78 29.61 6.83
N GLY A 16 32.78 29.10 6.10
CA GLY A 16 32.28 29.79 4.90
C GLY A 16 30.87 29.38 4.48
N ARG A 17 29.85 30.19 4.83
CA ARG A 17 28.53 30.11 4.19
C ARG A 17 28.64 30.70 2.78
N TRP A 18 28.32 29.91 1.77
CA TRP A 18 28.11 30.39 0.40
C TRP A 18 26.65 30.15 0.00
N GLY A 19 25.91 31.23 -0.24
CA GLY A 19 24.56 31.15 -0.78
C GLY A 19 24.61 30.81 -2.27
N CYS A 20 23.73 29.92 -2.73
CA CYS A 20 23.64 29.57 -4.14
C CYS A 20 22.80 30.63 -4.89
N VAL A 21 23.35 31.19 -5.96
CA VAL A 21 22.64 32.08 -6.89
C VAL A 21 21.99 31.23 -7.97
N ILE A 22 20.66 31.27 -8.06
CA ILE A 22 19.91 30.63 -9.16
C ILE A 22 19.68 31.67 -10.26
N VAL A 23 20.11 31.34 -11.48
CA VAL A 23 19.85 32.11 -12.70
C VAL A 23 18.73 31.42 -13.48
N VAL A 24 17.71 32.17 -13.88
CA VAL A 24 16.67 31.73 -14.85
C VAL A 24 16.43 32.87 -15.87
N PRO A 25 16.24 32.59 -17.18
CA PRO A 25 16.21 33.62 -18.21
C PRO A 25 14.88 34.38 -18.32
N ALA A 26 14.91 35.50 -19.06
CA ALA A 26 13.76 36.36 -19.34
C ALA A 26 12.93 35.90 -20.57
N TRP A 27 12.42 36.84 -21.38
CA TRP A 27 11.32 36.75 -22.38
C TRP A 27 9.92 36.85 -21.73
N GLY A 28 8.99 37.75 -22.12
CA GLY A 28 9.05 38.91 -23.02
C GLY A 28 7.66 39.30 -23.57
N ARG A 29 7.38 40.62 -23.75
CA ARG A 29 6.14 41.24 -24.31
C ARG A 29 4.88 41.22 -23.41
N SER A 30 3.81 41.99 -23.68
CA SER A 30 3.64 43.46 -23.86
C SER A 30 2.14 43.76 -24.04
N GLY A 31 1.55 44.75 -23.34
CA GLY A 31 0.18 45.22 -23.64
C GLY A 31 -0.67 45.64 -22.42
N SER A 32 -1.53 46.63 -22.60
CA SER A 32 -2.41 47.27 -21.58
C SER A 32 -3.65 47.84 -22.30
N PRO A 33 -4.66 48.44 -21.64
CA PRO A 33 -5.32 48.11 -20.36
C PRO A 33 -6.88 48.07 -20.46
N GLY A 34 -7.58 47.61 -19.41
CA GLY A 34 -9.05 47.74 -19.27
C GLY A 34 -9.51 47.69 -17.80
N ARG A 35 -10.58 48.40 -17.42
CA ARG A 35 -10.99 48.62 -16.01
C ARG A 35 -12.41 48.11 -15.70
N ALA A 36 -12.61 47.51 -14.51
CA ALA A 36 -13.77 47.59 -13.59
C ALA A 36 -13.76 46.34 -12.68
N LEU A 37 -13.58 46.37 -11.35
CA LEU A 37 -14.32 47.02 -10.25
C LEU A 37 -15.51 46.17 -9.71
N HIS A 38 -15.27 45.35 -8.68
CA HIS A 38 -16.12 45.27 -7.47
C HIS A 38 -15.43 44.57 -6.27
N ARG A 39 -15.83 44.95 -5.04
CA ARG A 39 -15.43 44.33 -3.75
C ARG A 39 -16.47 43.25 -3.39
N ARG A 40 -16.28 42.23 -2.52
CA ARG A 40 -15.89 42.21 -1.08
C ARG A 40 -15.94 40.70 -0.68
N LEU A 41 -15.05 40.06 0.09
CA LEU A 41 -14.91 40.07 1.55
C LEU A 41 -13.69 39.20 1.98
N TRP A 42 -13.14 39.44 3.16
CA TRP A 42 -12.06 38.65 3.81
C TRP A 42 -12.65 37.47 4.61
N ARG A 43 -11.95 36.36 4.88
CA ARG A 43 -10.80 36.18 5.82
C ARG A 43 -10.33 34.71 5.75
N GLU A 44 -9.09 34.24 5.99
CA GLU A 44 -7.70 34.75 6.17
C GLU A 44 -6.72 33.64 5.65
N GLY A 45 -5.41 33.81 5.46
CA GLY A 45 -4.59 35.02 5.48
C GLY A 45 -3.13 34.78 5.87
N MET A 46 -2.26 34.45 4.89
CA MET A 46 -0.83 34.82 4.96
C MET A 46 -0.18 34.85 3.57
N LEU A 47 -0.07 36.05 2.98
CA LEU A 47 0.75 36.33 1.80
C LEU A 47 1.23 37.78 1.90
N ALA A 48 2.55 37.97 2.03
CA ALA A 48 3.14 39.29 2.23
C ALA A 48 3.39 39.99 0.88
N PHE A 49 2.76 41.15 0.68
CA PHE A 49 3.10 42.07 -0.41
C PHE A 49 3.91 43.25 0.13
N ALA A 50 5.14 43.42 -0.36
CA ALA A 50 5.94 44.60 -0.10
C ALA A 50 5.67 45.67 -1.19
N ILE A 51 5.15 46.83 -0.79
CA ILE A 51 5.03 48.00 -1.66
C ILE A 51 6.31 48.83 -1.52
N VAL A 52 7.04 49.03 -2.61
CA VAL A 52 8.23 49.90 -2.63
C VAL A 52 7.85 51.30 -3.11
N PRO A 53 7.96 52.36 -2.28
CA PRO A 53 7.76 53.73 -2.73
C PRO A 53 8.94 54.23 -3.56
N ARG A 54 8.64 54.86 -4.68
CA ARG A 54 9.60 55.42 -5.64
C ARG A 54 10.06 56.81 -5.16
N ALA A 55 11.33 56.94 -4.76
CA ALA A 55 11.90 58.22 -4.34
C ALA A 55 12.57 58.97 -5.50
N VAL A 56 12.27 60.27 -5.63
CA VAL A 56 12.95 61.21 -6.53
C VAL A 56 13.88 62.09 -5.68
N SER A 57 15.10 62.33 -6.17
CA SER A 57 16.14 63.06 -5.46
C SER A 57 16.00 64.59 -5.54
N ALA A 58 16.11 65.26 -4.39
CA ALA A 58 16.42 66.69 -4.28
C ALA A 58 17.31 66.92 -3.04
N PRO A 59 18.30 67.85 -3.07
CA PRO A 59 19.29 67.98 -2.01
C PRO A 59 18.86 68.93 -0.88
N GLY A 60 19.32 68.64 0.34
CA GLY A 60 19.39 69.62 1.44
C GLY A 60 18.16 69.72 2.35
N LEU A 61 18.06 68.84 3.35
CA LEU A 61 17.87 69.20 4.76
C LEU A 61 18.06 67.95 5.65
N ALA A 62 18.58 68.12 6.86
CA ALA A 62 18.76 67.01 7.80
C ALA A 62 17.41 66.44 8.27
N ARG A 63 17.31 65.10 8.35
CA ARG A 63 16.20 64.40 9.03
C ARG A 63 16.74 63.32 9.94
N ALA A 64 16.34 63.40 11.22
CA ALA A 64 16.68 62.42 12.23
C ALA A 64 16.01 61.06 11.91
N VAL A 65 16.75 59.97 12.08
CA VAL A 65 16.22 58.61 11.98
C VAL A 65 15.80 58.16 13.38
N ALA A 66 14.49 58.07 13.62
CA ALA A 66 13.95 57.42 14.81
C ALA A 66 13.93 55.89 14.60
N VAL A 67 14.73 55.15 15.37
CA VAL A 67 14.72 53.68 15.37
C VAL A 67 13.66 53.20 16.36
N LEU A 68 12.54 52.69 15.85
CA LEU A 68 11.50 52.08 16.68
C LEU A 68 11.78 50.57 16.84
N SER A 69 12.30 50.17 17.98
CA SER A 69 12.53 48.74 18.30
C SER A 69 11.28 48.14 18.93
N VAL A 70 10.62 47.20 18.23
CA VAL A 70 9.50 46.42 18.78
C VAL A 70 10.03 45.08 19.29
N THR A 71 10.08 44.92 20.61
CA THR A 71 10.43 43.64 21.24
C THR A 71 9.15 42.85 21.53
N VAL A 72 8.94 41.73 20.84
CA VAL A 72 7.86 40.79 21.15
C VAL A 72 8.35 39.80 22.20
N VAL A 73 7.83 39.91 23.41
CA VAL A 73 8.06 38.93 24.49
C VAL A 73 7.02 37.83 24.40
N LEU A 74 7.44 36.62 24.03
CA LEU A 74 6.59 35.43 24.07
C LEU A 74 6.71 34.78 25.45
N SER A 75 5.61 34.75 26.21
CA SER A 75 5.52 34.00 27.47
C SER A 75 5.48 32.49 27.19
N PRO A 76 6.26 31.66 27.91
CA PRO A 76 6.19 30.21 27.75
C PRO A 76 4.90 29.63 28.35
N PRO A 77 4.34 28.56 27.78
CA PRO A 77 3.19 27.87 28.37
C PRO A 77 3.55 27.22 29.71
N THR A 78 2.56 27.18 30.60
CA THR A 78 2.69 26.71 32.00
C THR A 78 3.08 25.23 32.10
N ARG A 79 4.00 24.93 33.02
CA ARG A 79 4.39 23.56 33.38
C ARG A 79 3.19 22.79 33.95
N CYS A 80 2.85 21.64 33.36
CA CYS A 80 2.21 20.56 34.09
C CYS A 80 3.28 19.60 34.63
N VAL A 81 3.08 19.08 35.84
CA VAL A 81 4.11 18.34 36.60
C VAL A 81 4.16 16.88 36.17
N LEU A 82 5.18 16.52 35.41
CA LEU A 82 5.52 15.11 35.13
C LEU A 82 6.21 14.51 36.36
N ARG A 83 5.45 13.73 37.12
CA ARG A 83 5.91 13.04 38.34
C ARG A 83 6.89 11.92 37.94
N ARG A 84 8.17 12.05 38.32
CA ARG A 84 9.15 10.96 38.15
C ARG A 84 8.75 9.75 38.99
N SER A 85 9.06 8.56 38.49
CA SER A 85 9.05 7.29 39.24
C SER A 85 10.25 6.44 38.78
N PRO A 86 10.76 5.53 39.62
CA PRO A 86 12.15 5.07 39.58
C PRO A 86 12.40 3.94 38.57
N PRO A 87 13.68 3.60 38.26
CA PRO A 87 13.99 2.45 37.42
C PRO A 87 13.65 1.15 38.14
N LEU A 88 12.91 0.26 37.48
CA LEU A 88 12.63 -1.09 37.97
C LEU A 88 13.44 -2.11 37.16
N SER A 89 14.44 -2.67 37.81
CA SER A 89 15.12 -3.89 37.39
C SER A 89 14.32 -5.13 37.81
N ASN A 90 14.46 -6.20 37.02
CA ASN A 90 14.16 -7.61 37.34
C ASN A 90 12.86 -7.92 38.11
N PHE A 91 11.76 -8.19 37.38
CA PHE A 91 10.69 -9.07 37.88
C PHE A 91 10.20 -10.07 36.82
N SER A 92 9.66 -11.18 37.30
CA SER A 92 9.47 -12.46 36.60
C SER A 92 8.44 -12.45 35.45
N ALA A 93 8.63 -13.35 34.48
CA ALA A 93 7.86 -13.49 33.24
C ALA A 93 6.45 -14.12 33.41
N ALA A 94 5.72 -13.77 34.47
CA ALA A 94 4.44 -14.40 34.82
C ALA A 94 3.30 -13.40 35.13
N HIS A 95 3.39 -12.15 34.63
CA HIS A 95 2.40 -11.10 34.93
C HIS A 95 2.08 -10.12 33.78
N TRP A 96 2.32 -10.54 32.53
CA TRP A 96 2.04 -9.71 31.33
C TRP A 96 0.70 -10.01 30.64
N SER A 97 -0.17 -10.82 31.24
CA SER A 97 -1.44 -11.27 30.63
C SER A 97 -2.64 -10.33 30.81
N HIS A 98 -2.48 -9.16 31.43
CA HIS A 98 -3.58 -8.21 31.69
C HIS A 98 -3.20 -6.74 31.46
N LEU A 99 -2.91 -6.37 30.21
CA LEU A 99 -3.13 -5.01 29.70
C LEU A 99 -3.81 -5.12 28.33
N HIS A 100 -4.88 -4.34 28.14
CA HIS A 100 -5.78 -4.45 26.99
C HIS A 100 -5.07 -4.17 25.65
N PRO A 101 -5.37 -4.92 24.58
CA PRO A 101 -5.13 -4.44 23.23
C PRO A 101 -5.92 -3.14 23.03
N ILE A 102 -5.32 -2.15 22.37
CA ILE A 102 -6.05 -0.97 21.91
C ILE A 102 -6.88 -1.43 20.70
N ASP A 103 -8.18 -1.64 20.93
CA ASP A 103 -9.16 -1.86 19.86
C ASP A 103 -9.13 -0.68 18.90
N MET A 104 -8.65 -0.94 17.68
CA MET A 104 -8.87 -0.08 16.52
C MET A 104 -9.42 -0.91 15.34
N PHE A 105 -10.38 -1.78 15.67
CA PHE A 105 -11.35 -2.35 14.73
C PHE A 105 -12.70 -1.67 14.99
N ASP A 106 -13.34 -1.14 13.95
CA ASP A 106 -14.67 -0.52 14.07
C ASP A 106 -15.68 -1.55 14.61
N SER A 107 -16.24 -1.28 15.79
CA SER A 107 -16.98 -2.25 16.61
C SER A 107 -18.37 -2.66 16.07
N CYS A 108 -18.69 -2.29 14.83
CA CYS A 108 -19.95 -2.61 14.17
C CYS A 108 -19.87 -3.79 13.17
N ASN A 109 -18.70 -4.42 12.98
CA ASN A 109 -18.60 -5.57 12.07
C ASN A 109 -17.61 -6.67 12.52
N ALA A 110 -17.39 -6.82 13.82
CA ALA A 110 -16.66 -7.96 14.41
C ALA A 110 -17.45 -9.28 14.37
N LYS A 111 -18.10 -9.60 13.24
CA LYS A 111 -18.54 -10.97 12.94
C LYS A 111 -17.30 -11.76 12.54
N ASN A 112 -16.88 -12.67 13.43
CA ASN A 112 -15.72 -13.56 13.33
C ASN A 112 -15.24 -13.77 11.89
N PHE A 113 -14.08 -13.20 11.55
CA PHE A 113 -13.41 -13.47 10.29
C PHE A 113 -12.86 -14.89 10.31
N TYR A 114 -13.68 -15.85 9.89
CA TYR A 114 -13.25 -17.22 9.66
C TYR A 114 -12.67 -17.32 8.24
N HIS A 115 -11.42 -17.74 8.14
CA HIS A 115 -10.86 -18.14 6.86
C HIS A 115 -11.56 -19.42 6.36
N ASN A 116 -11.99 -19.44 5.09
CA ASN A 116 -12.72 -20.58 4.53
C ASN A 116 -11.95 -21.22 3.38
N LYS A 117 -11.28 -20.43 2.53
CA LYS A 117 -10.44 -20.95 1.45
C LYS A 117 -9.19 -21.61 2.01
N ALA A 118 -8.62 -21.07 3.09
CA ALA A 118 -7.54 -21.71 3.84
C ALA A 118 -7.89 -23.11 4.38
N LEU A 119 -9.17 -23.50 4.41
CA LEU A 119 -9.63 -24.83 4.83
C LEU A 119 -9.96 -25.78 3.66
N THR A 120 -9.93 -25.29 2.42
CA THR A 120 -10.31 -26.08 1.23
C THR A 120 -9.23 -27.10 0.83
N SER A 121 -9.69 -28.25 0.32
CA SER A 121 -8.85 -29.34 -0.16
C SER A 121 -9.31 -29.81 -1.56
N PRO A 122 -8.44 -30.43 -2.38
CA PRO A 122 -7.01 -30.66 -2.14
C PRO A 122 -6.22 -29.34 -2.09
N TYR A 123 -5.11 -29.33 -1.36
CA TYR A 123 -4.20 -28.20 -1.33
C TYR A 123 -3.74 -27.85 -2.76
N PRO A 124 -3.69 -26.55 -3.17
CA PRO A 124 -3.46 -26.16 -4.55
C PRO A 124 -2.26 -26.84 -5.23
N ARG A 125 -2.46 -27.22 -6.51
CA ARG A 125 -1.49 -27.94 -7.36
C ARG A 125 -0.96 -29.25 -6.74
N SER A 126 -1.74 -29.91 -5.88
CA SER A 126 -1.39 -31.19 -5.24
C SER A 126 -2.60 -32.15 -5.16
N ARG A 127 -2.41 -33.30 -4.51
CA ARG A 127 -3.48 -34.23 -4.07
C ARG A 127 -3.52 -34.36 -2.54
N VAL A 128 -2.99 -33.39 -1.82
CA VAL A 128 -2.90 -33.41 -0.36
C VAL A 128 -4.21 -32.89 0.22
N GLU A 129 -4.93 -33.75 0.93
CA GLU A 129 -6.11 -33.38 1.70
C GLU A 129 -5.68 -32.79 3.05
N ARG A 130 -6.34 -31.71 3.48
CA ARG A 130 -6.13 -31.13 4.82
C ARG A 130 -6.84 -32.00 5.86
N THR A 131 -6.33 -31.99 7.09
CA THR A 131 -7.11 -32.49 8.24
C THR A 131 -8.33 -31.61 8.42
N HIS A 132 -9.53 -32.21 8.52
CA HIS A 132 -10.76 -31.44 8.68
C HIS A 132 -10.74 -30.63 9.99
N VAL A 133 -10.95 -29.31 9.90
CA VAL A 133 -11.03 -28.39 11.03
C VAL A 133 -12.49 -28.00 11.26
N PRO A 134 -13.12 -28.43 12.37
CA PRO A 134 -14.44 -27.94 12.78
C PRO A 134 -14.43 -26.42 13.03
N ALA A 135 -15.56 -25.75 12.76
CA ALA A 135 -15.65 -24.29 12.85
C ALA A 135 -15.37 -23.74 14.27
N ASP A 136 -15.74 -24.47 15.31
CA ASP A 136 -15.45 -24.16 16.72
C ASP A 136 -13.98 -24.43 17.12
N LYS A 137 -13.20 -25.07 16.24
CA LYS A 137 -11.80 -25.44 16.43
C LYS A 137 -10.81 -24.71 15.53
N VAL A 138 -11.28 -23.74 14.72
CA VAL A 138 -10.39 -22.88 13.92
C VAL A 138 -9.49 -22.04 14.82
N ASP A 139 -10.04 -21.39 15.85
CA ASP A 139 -9.27 -20.52 16.76
C ASP A 139 -8.25 -21.34 17.58
N TRP A 140 -6.98 -20.89 17.59
CA TRP A 140 -5.91 -21.49 18.39
C TRP A 140 -6.19 -21.49 19.91
N LEU A 141 -7.02 -20.57 20.41
CA LEU A 141 -7.48 -20.52 21.80
C LEU A 141 -8.43 -21.68 22.15
N ALA A 142 -9.12 -22.25 21.16
CA ALA A 142 -9.92 -23.46 21.37
C ALA A 142 -8.97 -24.65 21.61
N GLU A 143 -9.10 -25.28 22.77
CA GLU A 143 -8.30 -26.47 23.10
C GLU A 143 -8.64 -27.62 22.15
N TRP A 144 -7.60 -28.21 21.57
CA TRP A 144 -7.69 -29.40 20.73
C TRP A 144 -6.37 -30.19 20.77
N LYS A 145 -6.25 -31.09 21.75
CA LYS A 145 -5.05 -31.93 21.96
C LYS A 145 -4.81 -32.92 20.82
N ASP A 146 -5.89 -33.43 20.22
CA ASP A 146 -5.84 -34.42 19.15
C ASP A 146 -5.67 -33.80 17.75
N TYR A 147 -5.35 -32.50 17.66
CA TYR A 147 -5.11 -31.83 16.39
C TYR A 147 -3.81 -32.32 15.74
N GLN A 148 -3.95 -33.19 14.73
CA GLN A 148 -2.85 -33.75 13.94
C GLN A 148 -2.97 -33.31 12.48
N PRO A 149 -2.55 -32.07 12.14
CA PRO A 149 -2.57 -31.58 10.77
C PRO A 149 -1.60 -32.36 9.87
N VAL A 150 -1.95 -32.50 8.59
CA VAL A 150 -1.05 -33.10 7.59
C VAL A 150 0.12 -32.15 7.36
N GLU A 151 1.35 -32.66 7.35
CA GLU A 151 2.52 -31.84 7.01
C GLU A 151 2.79 -31.86 5.51
N TYR A 152 2.84 -30.68 4.87
CA TYR A 152 3.14 -30.54 3.45
C TYR A 152 3.93 -29.28 3.12
N THR A 153 4.96 -29.44 2.30
CA THR A 153 5.68 -28.37 1.61
C THR A 153 6.03 -28.89 0.21
N ALA A 154 5.69 -28.13 -0.82
CA ALA A 154 5.83 -28.55 -2.20
C ALA A 154 7.30 -28.70 -2.60
N MET A 155 7.60 -29.64 -3.51
CA MET A 155 8.98 -29.91 -3.96
C MET A 155 9.68 -28.67 -4.54
N SER A 156 8.95 -27.76 -5.17
CA SER A 156 9.47 -26.48 -5.68
C SER A 156 9.92 -25.50 -4.58
N ILE A 157 9.44 -25.67 -3.34
CA ILE A 157 9.89 -24.93 -2.16
C ILE A 157 11.06 -25.68 -1.50
N LEU A 158 10.96 -27.01 -1.43
CA LEU A 158 12.01 -27.88 -0.86
C LEU A 158 13.32 -27.86 -1.67
N SER A 159 13.27 -27.55 -2.97
CA SER A 159 14.46 -27.35 -3.81
C SER A 159 15.24 -26.06 -3.48
N GLY A 160 14.77 -25.22 -2.57
CA GLY A 160 15.46 -24.02 -2.09
C GLY A 160 15.72 -22.94 -3.15
N PRO A 161 14.72 -22.51 -3.96
CA PRO A 161 14.89 -21.33 -4.80
C PRO A 161 15.12 -20.06 -3.94
N GLN A 162 15.75 -19.04 -4.50
CA GLN A 162 16.14 -17.80 -3.79
C GLN A 162 14.99 -17.09 -3.05
N TRP A 163 13.75 -17.23 -3.54
CA TRP A 163 12.55 -16.65 -2.94
C TRP A 163 11.93 -17.51 -1.82
N ALA A 164 12.46 -18.71 -1.55
CA ALA A 164 12.01 -19.59 -0.47
C ALA A 164 13.00 -19.63 0.69
N ASP A 165 12.49 -19.77 1.91
CA ASP A 165 13.30 -20.02 3.10
C ASP A 165 13.82 -21.48 3.15
N PRO A 166 14.92 -21.76 3.87
CA PRO A 166 15.24 -23.11 4.32
C PRO A 166 14.15 -23.75 5.19
N GLN A 167 14.30 -25.03 5.52
CA GLN A 167 13.48 -25.66 6.56
C GLN A 167 13.88 -25.15 7.95
N VAL A 168 12.91 -25.04 8.87
CA VAL A 168 13.17 -24.62 10.28
C VAL A 168 14.10 -25.56 11.06
N SER A 169 14.31 -26.79 10.57
CA SER A 169 15.27 -27.74 11.12
C SER A 169 16.72 -27.48 10.67
N ASP A 170 16.95 -26.56 9.73
CA ASP A 170 18.28 -26.20 9.26
C ASP A 170 18.98 -25.32 10.32
N LYS A 171 20.12 -25.78 10.83
CA LYS A 171 20.91 -25.08 11.86
C LYS A 171 21.48 -23.74 11.40
N SER A 172 21.60 -23.52 10.09
CA SER A 172 22.04 -22.26 9.50
C SER A 172 20.90 -21.23 9.36
N PHE A 173 19.64 -21.66 9.49
CA PHE A 173 18.48 -20.81 9.33
C PHE A 173 17.96 -20.31 10.68
N SER A 174 18.22 -19.03 10.98
CA SER A 174 17.80 -18.37 12.21
C SER A 174 16.93 -17.14 11.89
N PRO A 175 15.67 -17.33 11.46
CA PRO A 175 14.80 -16.25 11.01
C PRO A 175 14.36 -15.31 12.15
N LYS A 176 14.31 -14.01 11.85
CA LYS A 176 13.80 -12.98 12.77
C LYS A 176 12.31 -12.73 12.55
N PHE A 177 11.48 -13.61 13.10
CA PHE A 177 10.02 -13.49 13.01
C PHE A 177 9.50 -12.24 13.73
N ASN A 178 8.40 -11.66 13.22
CA ASN A 178 7.82 -10.39 13.67
C ASN A 178 8.74 -9.16 13.52
N GLU A 179 9.80 -9.26 12.71
CA GLU A 179 10.77 -8.19 12.46
C GLU A 179 11.16 -8.14 10.97
N ARG A 180 11.93 -7.13 10.57
CA ARG A 180 12.58 -7.11 9.25
C ARG A 180 13.87 -7.92 9.30
N ASP A 181 13.93 -8.98 8.50
CA ASP A 181 15.02 -9.95 8.49
C ASP A 181 15.89 -9.79 7.23
N GLY A 182 16.71 -8.74 7.24
CA GLY A 182 17.50 -8.33 6.07
C GLY A 182 16.60 -7.80 4.94
N GLU A 183 16.58 -8.52 3.82
CA GLU A 183 15.72 -8.22 2.66
C GLU A 183 14.31 -8.84 2.76
N VAL A 184 14.08 -9.73 3.73
CA VAL A 184 12.79 -10.39 3.95
C VAL A 184 12.01 -9.62 5.02
N GLU A 185 10.86 -9.06 4.65
CA GLU A 185 9.90 -8.55 5.62
C GLU A 185 9.20 -9.73 6.29
N ARG A 186 9.29 -9.85 7.62
CA ARG A 186 8.59 -10.87 8.42
C ARG A 186 7.65 -10.25 9.46
N THR A 187 7.40 -8.94 9.41
CA THR A 187 6.31 -8.32 10.18
C THR A 187 4.97 -8.65 9.52
N SER A 188 3.96 -8.99 10.33
CA SER A 188 2.57 -9.12 9.86
C SER A 188 1.86 -7.78 10.02
N TRP A 189 1.05 -7.40 9.03
CA TRP A 189 0.22 -6.21 9.12
C TRP A 189 -1.01 -6.40 10.03
N ASN A 190 -1.28 -7.63 10.47
CA ASN A 190 -2.27 -7.96 11.49
C ASN A 190 -1.69 -7.93 12.93
N GLY A 191 -0.45 -7.46 13.11
CA GLY A 191 0.24 -7.42 14.39
C GLY A 191 1.12 -8.66 14.63
N LEU A 192 1.51 -8.87 15.90
CA LEU A 192 2.41 -9.95 16.28
C LEU A 192 1.74 -11.33 16.14
N TYR A 193 2.38 -12.25 15.42
CA TYR A 193 1.99 -13.66 15.38
C TYR A 193 2.85 -14.49 16.35
N VAL A 194 2.23 -15.54 16.90
CA VAL A 194 2.90 -16.49 17.79
C VAL A 194 3.91 -17.33 17.02
N VAL A 195 5.08 -17.58 17.61
CA VAL A 195 6.05 -18.57 17.14
C VAL A 195 6.10 -19.70 18.15
N GLU A 196 5.85 -20.92 17.69
CA GLU A 196 5.86 -22.14 18.51
C GLU A 196 6.72 -23.20 17.84
N ASN A 197 7.57 -23.90 18.60
CA ASN A 197 8.49 -24.92 18.08
C ASN A 197 9.34 -24.43 16.89
N GLY A 198 9.73 -23.14 16.91
CA GLY A 198 10.49 -22.49 15.83
C GLY A 198 9.69 -22.12 14.57
N ARG A 199 8.36 -22.28 14.58
CA ARG A 199 7.48 -22.05 13.43
C ARG A 199 6.44 -20.98 13.76
N PRO A 200 6.10 -20.07 12.83
CA PRO A 200 4.94 -19.18 12.98
C PRO A 200 3.64 -19.98 13.12
N ARG A 201 2.65 -19.41 13.82
CA ARG A 201 1.24 -19.82 13.80
C ARG A 201 0.43 -18.80 13.01
N ASN A 202 -0.39 -19.29 12.08
CA ASN A 202 -1.30 -18.50 11.25
C ASN A 202 -2.28 -17.67 12.10
N PRO A 203 -2.32 -16.33 11.97
CA PRO A 203 -3.09 -15.46 12.87
C PRO A 203 -4.61 -15.63 12.74
N ALA A 204 -5.10 -16.22 11.65
CA ALA A 204 -6.53 -16.49 11.45
C ALA A 204 -7.00 -17.88 11.96
N GLY A 205 -6.08 -18.73 12.43
CA GLY A 205 -6.42 -20.03 13.01
C GLY A 205 -5.76 -21.26 12.36
N ARG A 206 -6.24 -22.44 12.76
CA ARG A 206 -5.88 -23.76 12.24
C ARG A 206 -6.41 -23.96 10.81
N THR A 207 -5.55 -24.47 9.93
CA THR A 207 -5.86 -24.74 8.52
C THR A 207 -5.91 -26.23 8.16
N GLY A 208 -5.64 -27.11 9.13
CA GLY A 208 -5.57 -28.56 8.91
C GLY A 208 -4.28 -29.04 8.24
N LEU A 209 -3.31 -28.16 8.00
CA LEU A 209 -2.07 -28.45 7.27
C LEU A 209 -0.89 -27.63 7.80
N THR A 210 0.18 -28.30 8.22
CA THR A 210 1.46 -27.70 8.62
C THR A 210 2.48 -27.74 7.48
N GLY A 211 3.59 -27.02 7.63
CA GLY A 211 4.53 -26.76 6.54
C GLY A 211 4.21 -25.45 5.84
N ARG A 212 4.77 -25.25 4.65
CA ARG A 212 4.54 -24.02 3.86
C ARG A 212 3.67 -24.24 2.63
N GLY A 213 3.39 -25.50 2.27
CA GLY A 213 2.73 -25.81 1.00
C GLY A 213 3.50 -25.21 -0.18
N LEU A 214 2.86 -24.30 -0.92
CA LEU A 214 3.44 -23.55 -2.05
C LEU A 214 4.04 -22.19 -1.68
N LEU A 215 4.03 -21.79 -0.41
CA LEU A 215 4.55 -20.49 0.03
C LEU A 215 6.06 -20.54 0.29
N GLY A 216 6.77 -19.49 -0.11
CA GLY A 216 8.22 -19.43 0.01
C GLY A 216 8.69 -19.20 1.44
N ARG A 217 8.04 -18.27 2.15
CA ARG A 217 8.45 -17.81 3.48
C ARG A 217 7.67 -18.51 4.59
N TRP A 218 8.32 -18.71 5.73
CA TRP A 218 7.63 -19.01 6.98
C TRP A 218 6.99 -17.73 7.53
N GLY A 219 5.71 -17.79 7.91
CA GLY A 219 4.93 -16.65 8.36
C GLY A 219 4.25 -15.89 7.21
N PRO A 220 4.21 -14.55 7.24
CA PRO A 220 3.57 -13.78 6.19
C PRO A 220 4.35 -13.88 4.87
N ASN A 221 3.61 -14.02 3.78
CA ASN A 221 4.11 -13.97 2.41
C ASN A 221 3.43 -12.77 1.74
N HIS A 222 4.14 -11.66 1.65
CA HIS A 222 3.58 -10.39 1.20
C HIS A 222 3.37 -10.34 -0.32
N ALA A 223 2.19 -9.88 -0.71
CA ALA A 223 1.79 -9.53 -2.06
C ALA A 223 1.35 -8.06 -2.12
N ALA A 224 1.14 -7.56 -3.34
CA ALA A 224 0.56 -6.25 -3.57
C ALA A 224 -0.49 -6.29 -4.69
N ASP A 225 -1.64 -5.67 -4.46
CA ASP A 225 -2.82 -5.73 -5.33
C ASP A 225 -3.17 -4.33 -5.90
N PRO A 226 -2.72 -4.00 -7.13
CA PRO A 226 -3.00 -2.72 -7.77
C PRO A 226 -4.42 -2.69 -8.35
N VAL A 227 -5.36 -2.13 -7.57
CA VAL A 227 -6.77 -1.99 -7.98
C VAL A 227 -6.93 -0.77 -8.88
N VAL A 228 -6.51 -0.90 -10.14
CA VAL A 228 -6.66 0.14 -11.17
C VAL A 228 -8.11 0.22 -11.63
N THR A 229 -8.69 1.42 -11.55
CA THR A 229 -10.11 1.67 -11.81
C THR A 229 -10.35 2.88 -12.71
N ARG A 230 -11.49 2.89 -13.41
CA ARG A 230 -12.01 4.06 -14.14
C ARG A 230 -13.54 4.07 -14.10
N TRP A 231 -14.16 5.22 -14.37
CA TRP A 231 -15.61 5.25 -14.60
C TRP A 231 -16.00 4.57 -15.91
N LYS A 232 -17.09 3.80 -15.93
CA LYS A 232 -17.67 3.30 -17.18
C LYS A 232 -18.23 4.49 -17.96
N ARG A 233 -17.84 4.63 -19.23
CA ARG A 233 -18.26 5.73 -20.11
C ARG A 233 -19.11 5.26 -21.30
N ASP A 234 -19.98 6.14 -21.78
CA ASP A 234 -20.69 5.98 -23.04
C ASP A 234 -19.82 6.41 -24.25
N ARG A 235 -20.38 6.34 -25.47
CA ARG A 235 -19.67 6.73 -26.71
C ARG A 235 -19.37 8.24 -26.81
N SER A 236 -19.98 9.06 -25.97
CA SER A 236 -19.77 10.50 -25.87
C SER A 236 -18.82 10.87 -24.71
N GLY A 237 -18.29 9.87 -23.99
CA GLY A 237 -17.40 10.06 -22.85
C GLY A 237 -18.11 10.34 -21.52
N ASN A 238 -19.45 10.32 -21.45
CA ASN A 238 -20.18 10.57 -20.20
C ASN A 238 -20.15 9.34 -19.29
N LYS A 239 -20.11 9.56 -17.96
CA LYS A 239 -20.21 8.47 -16.98
C LYS A 239 -21.58 7.81 -17.05
N ILE A 240 -21.63 6.48 -17.01
CA ILE A 240 -22.88 5.71 -17.02
C ILE A 240 -23.36 5.46 -15.59
N ALA A 241 -24.54 5.98 -15.24
CA ALA A 241 -25.23 5.64 -13.99
C ALA A 241 -25.93 4.27 -14.08
N HIS A 242 -25.91 3.49 -13.00
CA HIS A 242 -26.69 2.26 -12.90
C HIS A 242 -28.16 2.58 -12.58
N PRO A 243 -29.15 2.02 -13.31
CA PRO A 243 -30.56 2.42 -13.19
C PRO A 243 -31.15 2.18 -11.80
N VAL A 244 -30.72 1.14 -11.08
CA VAL A 244 -31.25 0.81 -9.74
C VAL A 244 -30.75 1.77 -8.65
N THR A 245 -29.49 2.20 -8.73
CA THR A 245 -28.84 2.94 -7.62
C THR A 245 -28.64 4.42 -7.90
N GLY A 246 -28.83 4.88 -9.14
CA GLY A 246 -28.49 6.25 -9.59
C GLY A 246 -26.99 6.59 -9.59
N LYS A 247 -26.16 5.79 -8.91
CA LYS A 247 -24.69 5.92 -8.84
C LYS A 247 -24.00 5.48 -10.12
N ASN A 248 -22.87 6.10 -10.44
CA ASN A 248 -22.03 5.75 -11.58
C ASN A 248 -21.46 4.32 -11.45
N ILE A 249 -21.41 3.61 -12.58
CA ILE A 249 -20.77 2.30 -12.69
C ILE A 249 -19.25 2.51 -12.76
N LEU A 250 -18.53 1.87 -11.84
CA LEU A 250 -17.08 1.84 -11.81
C LEU A 250 -16.60 0.55 -12.50
N GLN A 251 -15.49 0.64 -13.24
CA GLN A 251 -14.79 -0.53 -13.79
C GLN A 251 -13.44 -0.69 -13.10
N PHE A 252 -12.96 -1.93 -12.99
CA PHE A 252 -11.56 -2.23 -12.65
C PHE A 252 -10.91 -3.13 -13.70
N VAL A 253 -9.58 -3.12 -13.75
CA VAL A 253 -8.81 -4.08 -14.55
C VAL A 253 -8.72 -5.40 -13.78
N ALA A 254 -9.16 -6.48 -14.41
CA ALA A 254 -9.06 -7.83 -13.86
C ALA A 254 -8.34 -8.76 -14.83
N ILE A 255 -7.56 -9.68 -14.28
CA ILE A 255 -6.98 -10.82 -15.00
C ILE A 255 -7.74 -12.10 -14.70
N LYS A 256 -7.76 -13.04 -15.63
CA LYS A 256 -8.22 -14.42 -15.40
C LYS A 256 -6.99 -15.30 -15.24
N ARG A 257 -6.73 -15.79 -14.03
CA ARG A 257 -5.52 -16.58 -13.71
C ARG A 257 -5.47 -17.86 -14.53
N ARG A 258 -4.29 -18.25 -15.04
CA ARG A 258 -4.12 -19.51 -15.79
C ARG A 258 -4.29 -20.76 -14.93
N ASP A 259 -4.00 -20.69 -13.63
CA ASP A 259 -3.91 -21.86 -12.75
C ASP A 259 -5.25 -22.34 -12.15
N CYS A 260 -6.16 -21.42 -11.83
CA CYS A 260 -7.51 -21.74 -11.34
C CYS A 260 -8.64 -21.30 -12.30
N GLY A 261 -8.36 -20.45 -13.29
CA GLY A 261 -9.38 -19.90 -14.19
C GLY A 261 -10.31 -18.87 -13.54
N GLU A 262 -10.01 -18.40 -12.32
CA GLU A 262 -10.76 -17.37 -11.62
C GLU A 262 -10.33 -15.96 -12.03
N TRP A 263 -11.23 -14.99 -11.92
CA TRP A 263 -10.92 -13.57 -12.11
C TRP A 263 -10.30 -12.99 -10.83
N ALA A 264 -9.23 -12.22 -10.96
CA ALA A 264 -8.48 -11.63 -9.86
C ALA A 264 -8.08 -10.18 -10.18
N ILE A 265 -7.61 -9.47 -9.16
CA ILE A 265 -6.84 -8.24 -9.33
C ILE A 265 -5.45 -8.67 -9.88
N PRO A 266 -4.84 -7.92 -10.83
CA PRO A 266 -3.49 -8.19 -11.34
C PRO A 266 -2.41 -7.81 -10.31
N GLY A 267 -2.34 -8.59 -9.23
CA GLY A 267 -1.34 -8.48 -8.17
C GLY A 267 -0.53 -9.76 -8.03
N GLY A 268 0.64 -9.62 -7.39
CA GLY A 268 1.59 -10.71 -7.19
C GLY A 268 2.53 -10.45 -6.03
N MET A 269 3.63 -11.22 -5.97
CA MET A 269 4.49 -11.30 -4.79
C MET A 269 5.42 -10.09 -4.70
N VAL A 270 5.68 -9.64 -3.48
CA VAL A 270 6.72 -8.63 -3.21
C VAL A 270 8.09 -9.31 -3.27
N ASP A 271 8.95 -8.84 -4.16
CA ASP A 271 10.30 -9.41 -4.28
C ASP A 271 11.20 -9.05 -3.07
N PRO A 272 12.24 -9.86 -2.75
CA PRO A 272 13.17 -9.55 -1.67
C PRO A 272 13.78 -8.14 -1.82
N GLY A 273 13.66 -7.32 -0.78
CA GLY A 273 14.13 -5.93 -0.79
C GLY A 273 13.28 -4.95 -1.63
N GLU A 274 12.26 -5.42 -2.36
CA GLU A 274 11.37 -4.57 -3.15
C GLU A 274 10.48 -3.70 -2.24
N LYS A 275 10.10 -2.51 -2.75
CA LYS A 275 9.08 -1.66 -2.10
C LYS A 275 7.72 -2.02 -2.67
N ILE A 276 6.70 -2.10 -1.81
CA ILE A 276 5.29 -2.32 -2.22
C ILE A 276 4.87 -1.43 -3.40
N SER A 277 5.27 -0.15 -3.42
CA SER A 277 4.94 0.77 -4.53
C SER A 277 5.63 0.46 -5.87
N ALA A 278 6.76 -0.25 -5.85
CA ALA A 278 7.38 -0.82 -7.04
C ALA A 278 6.62 -2.09 -7.47
N THR A 279 6.37 -3.01 -6.54
CA THR A 279 5.56 -4.23 -6.76
C THR A 279 4.23 -3.91 -7.44
N LEU A 280 3.45 -2.97 -6.87
CA LEU A 280 2.15 -2.53 -7.41
C LEU A 280 2.22 -2.07 -8.87
N LYS A 281 3.29 -1.38 -9.27
CA LYS A 281 3.46 -0.92 -10.65
C LYS A 281 3.95 -2.06 -11.55
N ARG A 282 4.95 -2.83 -11.07
CA ARG A 282 5.55 -3.97 -11.79
C ARG A 282 4.48 -5.01 -12.12
N GLU A 283 3.78 -5.53 -11.12
CA GLU A 283 2.71 -6.52 -11.27
C GLU A 283 1.62 -6.04 -12.25
N PHE A 284 1.16 -4.78 -12.13
CA PHE A 284 0.18 -4.24 -13.07
C PHE A 284 0.72 -4.17 -14.51
N GLY A 285 1.98 -3.77 -14.68
CA GLY A 285 2.65 -3.72 -15.98
C GLY A 285 2.84 -5.11 -16.59
N GLU A 286 3.29 -6.08 -15.80
CA GLU A 286 3.58 -7.45 -16.23
C GLU A 286 2.27 -8.21 -16.54
N GLU A 287 1.32 -8.26 -15.60
CA GLU A 287 0.12 -9.09 -15.71
C GLU A 287 -0.99 -8.51 -16.59
N ALA A 288 -1.21 -7.19 -16.54
CA ALA A 288 -2.35 -6.56 -17.21
C ALA A 288 -1.99 -5.84 -18.51
N LEU A 289 -0.70 -5.59 -18.75
CA LEU A 289 -0.18 -4.84 -19.90
C LEU A 289 0.94 -5.59 -20.66
N ASN A 290 1.21 -6.85 -20.31
CA ASN A 290 2.25 -7.71 -20.90
C ASN A 290 3.62 -7.01 -21.05
N SER A 291 4.04 -6.25 -20.03
CA SER A 291 5.23 -5.38 -20.16
C SER A 291 6.50 -6.16 -20.50
N LEU A 292 6.66 -7.39 -20.01
CA LEU A 292 7.85 -8.23 -20.23
C LEU A 292 8.16 -8.45 -21.72
N GLN A 293 7.13 -8.67 -22.55
CA GLN A 293 7.27 -8.99 -23.97
C GLN A 293 7.42 -7.76 -24.88
N LYS A 294 7.31 -6.54 -24.34
CA LYS A 294 7.40 -5.28 -25.10
C LYS A 294 8.84 -4.86 -25.43
N SER A 295 8.99 -4.05 -26.49
CA SER A 295 10.27 -3.44 -26.88
C SER A 295 10.78 -2.46 -25.79
N PRO A 296 12.08 -2.11 -25.78
CA PRO A 296 12.62 -1.09 -24.87
C PRO A 296 11.92 0.27 -24.99
N GLU A 297 11.52 0.66 -26.20
CA GLU A 297 10.83 1.92 -26.50
C GLU A 297 9.38 1.90 -26.00
N GLU A 298 8.68 0.79 -26.25
CA GLU A 298 7.32 0.56 -25.73
C GLU A 298 7.30 0.52 -24.19
N LYS A 299 8.27 -0.16 -23.58
CA LYS A 299 8.47 -0.18 -22.11
C LYS A 299 8.71 1.24 -21.57
N ALA A 300 9.51 2.05 -22.24
CA ALA A 300 9.80 3.41 -21.82
C ALA A 300 8.57 4.35 -21.93
N GLU A 301 7.67 4.13 -22.89
CA GLU A 301 6.41 4.88 -22.97
C GLU A 301 5.37 4.38 -21.96
N LEU A 302 5.25 3.05 -21.81
CA LEU A 302 4.42 2.42 -20.78
C LEU A 302 4.77 2.93 -19.38
N GLU A 303 6.07 2.98 -19.07
CA GLU A 303 6.56 3.45 -17.77
C GLU A 303 6.19 4.93 -17.49
N LYS A 304 6.12 5.81 -18.51
CA LYS A 304 5.63 7.18 -18.32
C LYS A 304 4.14 7.21 -17.97
N GLN A 305 3.35 6.40 -18.65
CA GLN A 305 1.89 6.32 -18.44
C GLN A 305 1.57 5.72 -17.08
N LEU A 306 2.28 4.65 -16.70
CA LEU A 306 2.24 4.07 -15.36
C LEU A 306 2.74 5.05 -14.30
N GLN A 307 3.83 5.79 -14.55
CA GLN A 307 4.28 6.82 -13.60
C GLN A 307 3.21 7.91 -13.41
N ARG A 308 2.49 8.36 -14.46
CA ARG A 308 1.36 9.29 -14.34
C ARG A 308 0.25 8.70 -13.46
N LEU A 309 -0.18 7.47 -13.75
CA LEU A 309 -1.27 6.79 -13.02
C LEU A 309 -0.92 6.47 -11.55
N PHE A 310 0.33 6.10 -11.26
CA PHE A 310 0.76 5.69 -9.92
C PHE A 310 1.28 6.86 -9.06
N SER A 311 1.56 8.03 -9.65
CA SER A 311 1.92 9.26 -8.91
C SER A 311 0.72 10.09 -8.44
N GLN A 312 -0.50 9.80 -8.95
CA GLN A 312 -1.70 10.53 -8.55
C GLN A 312 -2.15 10.16 -7.12
N GLU A 313 -3.16 10.87 -6.62
CA GLU A 313 -3.77 10.52 -5.33
C GLU A 313 -4.40 9.11 -5.38
N HIS A 314 -3.86 8.24 -4.53
CA HIS A 314 -4.26 6.85 -4.36
C HIS A 314 -4.53 6.57 -2.89
N PHE A 315 -5.19 5.45 -2.60
CA PHE A 315 -5.39 5.03 -1.20
C PHE A 315 -5.21 3.53 -1.03
N VAL A 316 -4.66 3.15 0.12
CA VAL A 316 -4.69 1.76 0.61
C VAL A 316 -6.14 1.38 0.87
N VAL A 317 -6.62 0.38 0.14
CA VAL A 317 -7.95 -0.23 0.26
C VAL A 317 -7.96 -1.18 1.45
N TYR A 318 -6.92 -2.00 1.54
CA TYR A 318 -6.77 -3.06 2.52
C TYR A 318 -5.30 -3.36 2.72
N ARG A 319 -4.90 -3.74 3.94
CA ARG A 319 -3.56 -4.24 4.25
C ARG A 319 -3.68 -5.34 5.31
N GLY A 320 -3.17 -6.53 5.02
CA GLY A 320 -3.16 -7.66 5.95
C GLY A 320 -3.55 -9.00 5.32
N TYR A 321 -4.06 -9.90 6.16
CA TYR A 321 -4.37 -11.29 5.89
C TYR A 321 -5.34 -11.54 4.72
N VAL A 322 -4.93 -12.43 3.82
CA VAL A 322 -5.75 -12.90 2.69
C VAL A 322 -6.25 -14.31 2.99
N ASP A 323 -7.57 -14.54 2.95
CA ASP A 323 -8.13 -15.90 2.92
C ASP A 323 -7.86 -16.55 1.56
N ASP A 324 -6.69 -17.19 1.47
CA ASP A 324 -6.14 -17.81 0.26
C ASP A 324 -5.98 -19.33 0.46
N PRO A 325 -6.32 -20.17 -0.53
CA PRO A 325 -6.22 -21.63 -0.41
C PRO A 325 -4.78 -22.17 -0.26
N ARG A 326 -3.74 -21.34 -0.47
CA ARG A 326 -2.34 -21.67 -0.21
C ARG A 326 -1.96 -21.56 1.27
N ASN A 327 -2.77 -20.94 2.11
CA ASN A 327 -2.44 -20.74 3.53
C ASN A 327 -2.30 -22.08 4.27
N THR A 328 -1.36 -22.14 5.20
CA THR A 328 -1.09 -23.27 6.10
C THR A 328 -1.10 -22.78 7.55
N ASP A 329 -0.89 -23.68 8.51
CA ASP A 329 -0.72 -23.32 9.92
C ASP A 329 0.54 -22.46 10.16
N ASN A 330 1.51 -22.46 9.24
CA ASN A 330 2.84 -21.86 9.43
C ASN A 330 3.26 -20.84 8.35
N ALA A 331 2.46 -20.65 7.31
CA ALA A 331 2.68 -19.66 6.26
C ALA A 331 1.34 -19.19 5.69
N TRP A 332 1.20 -17.90 5.44
CA TRP A 332 -0.04 -17.32 4.91
C TRP A 332 0.23 -16.14 3.98
N MET A 333 -0.73 -15.86 3.12
CA MET A 333 -0.74 -14.67 2.27
C MET A 333 -1.15 -13.43 3.07
N GLU A 334 -0.40 -12.34 2.89
CA GLU A 334 -0.85 -10.98 3.21
C GLU A 334 -0.75 -10.10 1.96
N THR A 335 -1.66 -9.15 1.78
CA THR A 335 -1.61 -8.21 0.65
C THR A 335 -1.80 -6.77 1.09
N GLU A 336 -1.16 -5.85 0.37
CA GLU A 336 -1.53 -4.44 0.37
C GLU A 336 -2.26 -4.13 -0.94
N ALA A 337 -3.58 -3.98 -0.86
CA ALA A 337 -4.40 -3.58 -1.98
C ALA A 337 -4.49 -2.05 -2.04
N VAL A 338 -4.14 -1.45 -3.18
CA VAL A 338 -4.09 0.01 -3.37
C VAL A 338 -4.92 0.41 -4.59
N ASN A 339 -5.81 1.38 -4.41
CA ASN A 339 -6.66 1.87 -5.50
C ASN A 339 -6.03 3.07 -6.21
N TYR A 340 -5.69 2.85 -7.48
CA TYR A 340 -5.34 3.88 -8.44
C TYR A 340 -6.56 4.13 -9.34
N HIS A 341 -6.94 5.39 -9.54
CA HIS A 341 -8.21 5.71 -10.19
C HIS A 341 -8.03 6.76 -11.28
N ASP A 342 -8.35 6.39 -12.51
CA ASP A 342 -8.46 7.33 -13.61
C ASP A 342 -9.86 7.96 -13.62
N GLU A 343 -9.95 9.14 -13.01
CA GLU A 343 -11.18 9.94 -12.90
C GLU A 343 -11.63 10.49 -14.26
N THR A 344 -10.71 10.85 -15.17
CA THR A 344 -11.04 11.44 -16.48
C THR A 344 -11.09 10.41 -17.61
N GLY A 345 -10.35 9.30 -17.50
CA GLY A 345 -10.16 8.29 -18.56
C GLY A 345 -8.93 8.57 -19.44
N GLU A 346 -8.30 9.74 -19.32
CA GLU A 346 -7.21 10.17 -20.21
C GLU A 346 -5.98 9.24 -20.22
N THR A 347 -5.72 8.53 -19.12
CA THR A 347 -4.54 7.69 -18.95
C THR A 347 -4.82 6.26 -19.39
N MET A 348 -5.98 5.74 -19.01
CA MET A 348 -6.34 4.33 -19.17
C MET A 348 -7.17 4.01 -20.41
N ASP A 349 -7.86 4.98 -21.02
CA ASP A 349 -8.68 4.71 -22.21
C ASP A 349 -7.83 4.48 -23.47
N ASN A 350 -6.60 5.00 -23.49
CA ASN A 350 -5.64 4.84 -24.60
C ASN A 350 -4.63 3.70 -24.37
N LEU A 351 -4.67 3.04 -23.22
CA LEU A 351 -3.70 2.02 -22.82
C LEU A 351 -4.28 0.62 -23.09
N PRO A 352 -3.82 -0.11 -24.14
CA PRO A 352 -4.35 -1.43 -24.45
C PRO A 352 -3.98 -2.43 -23.35
N LEU A 353 -4.98 -3.11 -22.81
CA LEU A 353 -4.77 -4.22 -21.88
C LEU A 353 -4.31 -5.46 -22.66
N GLU A 354 -3.25 -6.08 -22.19
CA GLU A 354 -2.63 -7.26 -22.80
C GLU A 354 -2.24 -8.23 -21.69
N ALA A 355 -2.69 -9.49 -21.77
CA ALA A 355 -2.49 -10.45 -20.68
C ALA A 355 -1.01 -10.89 -20.64
N GLY A 356 -0.40 -10.79 -19.46
CA GLY A 356 0.95 -11.30 -19.20
C GLY A 356 1.06 -12.81 -19.24
N ASP A 357 2.24 -13.32 -18.88
CA ASP A 357 2.57 -14.74 -18.99
C ASP A 357 1.82 -15.63 -17.97
N ASP A 358 1.41 -15.13 -16.81
CA ASP A 358 0.59 -15.85 -15.82
C ASP A 358 -0.94 -15.56 -15.93
N ALA A 359 -1.31 -14.49 -16.63
CA ALA A 359 -2.70 -14.17 -16.98
C ALA A 359 -3.16 -14.90 -18.25
N GLY A 360 -4.34 -15.53 -18.22
CA GLY A 360 -4.95 -16.18 -19.39
C GLY A 360 -5.85 -15.23 -20.20
N MET A 361 -6.37 -14.20 -19.54
CA MET A 361 -7.15 -13.10 -20.14
C MET A 361 -6.97 -11.86 -19.27
N VAL A 362 -7.11 -10.67 -19.84
CA VAL A 362 -7.25 -9.40 -19.12
C VAL A 362 -8.42 -8.60 -19.70
N LYS A 363 -9.16 -7.87 -18.87
CA LYS A 363 -10.18 -6.92 -19.34
C LYS A 363 -10.59 -5.91 -18.26
N TRP A 364 -11.26 -4.86 -18.71
CA TRP A 364 -12.13 -4.06 -17.86
C TRP A 364 -13.37 -4.87 -17.44
N VAL A 365 -13.65 -4.88 -16.14
CA VAL A 365 -14.81 -5.52 -15.52
C VAL A 365 -15.67 -4.45 -14.87
N ASP A 366 -16.95 -4.39 -15.25
CA ASP A 366 -17.97 -3.60 -14.55
C ASP A 366 -18.13 -4.15 -13.12
N ILE A 367 -18.04 -3.27 -12.12
CA ILE A 367 -18.15 -3.68 -10.72
C ILE A 367 -19.61 -3.81 -10.31
N SER A 368 -19.96 -4.97 -9.73
CA SER A 368 -21.20 -5.19 -8.99
C SER A 368 -21.04 -6.30 -7.94
N GLU A 369 -22.02 -6.41 -7.05
CA GLU A 369 -22.05 -7.41 -5.96
C GLU A 369 -22.06 -8.87 -6.44
N LYS A 370 -22.38 -9.12 -7.71
CA LYS A 370 -22.44 -10.47 -8.31
C LYS A 370 -21.08 -10.99 -8.78
N LEU A 371 -20.03 -10.17 -8.72
CA LEU A 371 -18.68 -10.56 -9.15
C LEU A 371 -18.10 -11.67 -8.26
N LYS A 372 -17.79 -12.81 -8.88
CA LYS A 372 -17.00 -13.89 -8.28
C LYS A 372 -15.53 -13.67 -8.62
N LEU A 373 -14.72 -13.39 -7.60
CA LEU A 373 -13.28 -13.14 -7.72
C LEU A 373 -12.49 -14.09 -6.81
N TYR A 374 -11.24 -14.32 -7.19
CA TYR A 374 -10.26 -15.11 -6.45
C TYR A 374 -10.04 -14.59 -5.02
N ALA A 375 -9.61 -15.49 -4.12
CA ALA A 375 -9.39 -15.22 -2.69
C ALA A 375 -10.49 -14.32 -2.08
N ASN A 376 -10.16 -13.24 -1.38
CA ASN A 376 -11.12 -12.26 -0.86
C ASN A 376 -11.19 -10.97 -1.70
N HIS A 377 -10.79 -10.99 -2.99
CA HIS A 377 -10.67 -9.78 -3.80
C HIS A 377 -12.00 -9.03 -3.97
N SER A 378 -13.14 -9.72 -3.93
CA SER A 378 -14.47 -9.09 -3.95
C SER A 378 -14.72 -8.15 -2.76
N TYR A 379 -14.11 -8.41 -1.60
CA TYR A 379 -14.14 -7.51 -0.45
C TYR A 379 -13.36 -6.22 -0.72
N PHE A 380 -12.17 -6.31 -1.33
CA PHE A 380 -11.39 -5.12 -1.70
C PHE A 380 -12.13 -4.27 -2.73
N ILE A 381 -12.74 -4.89 -3.74
CA ILE A 381 -13.55 -4.18 -4.74
C ILE A 381 -14.76 -3.48 -4.09
N LYS A 382 -15.44 -4.12 -3.12
CA LYS A 382 -16.52 -3.48 -2.34
C LYS A 382 -16.05 -2.21 -1.63
N LEU A 383 -14.95 -2.28 -0.88
CA LEU A 383 -14.35 -1.13 -0.18
C LEU A 383 -13.99 0.01 -1.16
N VAL A 384 -13.51 -0.32 -2.36
CA VAL A 384 -13.27 0.68 -3.42
C VAL A 384 -14.57 1.33 -3.89
N THR A 385 -15.65 0.58 -4.11
CA THR A 385 -16.94 1.18 -4.50
C THR A 385 -17.54 2.08 -3.42
N GLU A 386 -17.41 1.71 -2.15
CA GLU A 386 -17.86 2.52 -1.02
C GLU A 386 -17.11 3.85 -0.98
N LYS A 387 -15.77 3.82 -1.05
CA LYS A 387 -14.92 5.01 -1.01
C LYS A 387 -14.97 5.88 -2.29
N ARG A 388 -15.30 5.31 -3.45
CA ARG A 388 -15.52 6.05 -4.71
C ARG A 388 -16.98 6.50 -4.90
N GLY A 389 -17.91 6.12 -4.01
CA GLY A 389 -19.33 6.44 -4.15
C GLY A 389 -20.01 5.77 -5.36
N ALA A 390 -19.49 4.63 -5.81
CA ALA A 390 -19.94 3.94 -7.02
C ALA A 390 -21.17 3.05 -6.78
N HIS A 391 -21.72 2.52 -7.87
CA HIS A 391 -22.67 1.40 -7.84
C HIS A 391 -22.04 0.13 -7.21
N TRP A 392 -22.86 -0.67 -6.54
CA TRP A 392 -22.49 -1.98 -5.99
C TRP A 392 -23.67 -2.95 -6.01
N SER A 393 -24.79 -2.59 -5.35
CA SER A 393 -25.96 -3.46 -5.22
C SER A 393 -26.88 -3.45 -6.42
N GLU A 394 -27.24 -4.65 -6.91
CA GLU A 394 -28.13 -4.87 -8.04
C GLU A 394 -29.57 -5.19 -7.63
N GLY A 395 -29.80 -5.58 -6.37
CA GLY A 395 -31.16 -5.66 -5.82
C GLY A 395 -31.78 -4.26 -5.59
N PRO A 396 -33.12 -4.13 -5.58
CA PRO A 396 -33.74 -2.96 -4.99
C PRO A 396 -33.27 -2.86 -3.52
N GLY A 397 -32.97 -1.64 -3.06
CA GLY A 397 -32.70 -1.42 -1.65
C GLY A 397 -33.88 -1.86 -0.78
N PRO A 398 -33.70 -2.10 0.52
CA PRO A 398 -34.83 -2.36 1.40
C PRO A 398 -35.81 -1.21 1.28
N GLU A 399 -37.03 -1.52 0.85
CA GLU A 399 -38.14 -0.58 0.90
C GLU A 399 -38.28 -0.17 2.37
N CYS A 400 -38.08 1.11 2.68
CA CYS A 400 -38.43 1.64 3.98
C CYS A 400 -39.94 1.45 4.14
N PRO A 401 -40.43 0.70 5.14
CA PRO A 401 -41.85 0.68 5.44
C PRO A 401 -42.27 2.11 5.83
N GLU A 402 -43.35 2.61 5.22
CA GLU A 402 -43.96 3.91 5.54
C GLU A 402 -44.56 3.94 6.97
#